data_AF-A0A966U8D7-F1
#
_entry.id   AF-A0A966U8D7-F1
#
_cell.length_a   1.000
_cell.length_b   1.000
_cell.length_c   1.000
_cell.angle_alpha   90.00
_cell.angle_beta   90.00
_cell.angle_gamma   90.00
#
_symmetry.space_group_name_H-M   'P 1'
#
loop_
_entity.id
_entity.type
_entity.pdbx_description
1 polymer ?
#
loop_
_entity_poly.entity_id
_entity_poly.type
_entity_poly.pdbx_seq_one_letter_code
_entity_poly.pdbx_strand_id
1 'polypeptide(L)' 'MQQSPKQRFCSSCRVDRDESQGKWVMTRGGVRRFICAHCMARRKAQVPVKSGDDAQMPLAKPVDQ' A
#
# COMPACT_ATOMS: atom_id res chain seq x y z
N MET A 1 -0.83 -9.76 -28.34
CA MET A 1 -0.30 -9.19 -27.08
C MET A 1 -0.88 -10.01 -25.92
N GLN A 2 -0.21 -11.10 -25.52
CA GLN A 2 -0.69 -11.96 -24.44
C GLN A 2 -0.52 -11.25 -23.10
N GLN A 3 -1.62 -10.76 -22.54
CA GLN A 3 -1.61 -10.21 -21.20
C GLN A 3 -1.33 -11.38 -20.25
N SER A 4 -0.16 -11.42 -19.61
CA SER A 4 0.19 -12.33 -18.50
C SER A 4 -1.04 -12.51 -17.60
N PRO A 5 -1.32 -13.69 -17.00
CA PRO A 5 -2.59 -13.98 -16.32
C PRO A 5 -2.88 -12.90 -15.26
N LYS A 6 -3.59 -11.86 -15.70
CA LYS A 6 -3.84 -10.65 -14.94
C LYS A 6 -4.96 -11.07 -14.03
N GLN A 7 -4.60 -11.45 -12.82
CA GLN A 7 -5.48 -11.66 -11.68
C GLN A 7 -6.75 -10.79 -11.84
N ARG A 8 -7.84 -11.46 -12.21
CA ARG A 8 -9.10 -10.81 -12.61
C ARG A 8 -9.84 -10.23 -11.41
N PHE A 9 -9.50 -10.71 -10.22
CA PHE A 9 -10.18 -10.37 -8.99
C PHE A 9 -9.27 -9.62 -8.03
N CYS A 10 -9.84 -8.68 -7.27
CA CYS A 10 -9.15 -7.98 -6.21
C CYS A 10 -8.56 -8.98 -5.20
N SER A 11 -7.27 -8.83 -4.87
CA SER A 11 -6.61 -9.70 -3.89
C SER A 11 -7.14 -9.54 -2.45
N SER A 12 -7.91 -8.48 -2.17
CA SER A 12 -8.46 -8.22 -0.84
C SER A 12 -9.94 -8.59 -0.72
N CYS A 13 -10.78 -8.24 -1.69
CA CYS A 13 -12.22 -8.45 -1.61
C CYS A 13 -12.79 -9.35 -2.72
N ARG A 14 -11.95 -9.93 -3.58
CA ARG A 14 -12.34 -10.83 -4.69
C ARG A 14 -13.31 -10.23 -5.73
N VAL A 15 -13.59 -8.93 -5.68
CA VAL A 15 -14.41 -8.22 -6.69
C VAL A 15 -13.74 -8.26 -8.07
N ASP A 16 -14.55 -8.40 -9.12
CA ASP A 16 -14.11 -8.44 -10.51
C ASP A 16 -13.46 -7.12 -10.94
N ARG A 17 -12.41 -7.20 -11.75
CA ARG A 17 -11.63 -6.07 -12.22
C ARG A 17 -12.35 -5.21 -13.26
N ASP A 18 -13.25 -5.78 -14.06
CA ASP A 18 -14.04 -5.00 -15.01
C ASP A 18 -15.10 -4.17 -14.28
N GLU A 19 -15.67 -4.72 -13.20
CA GLU A 19 -16.61 -4.00 -12.34
C GLU A 19 -15.91 -2.98 -11.43
N SER A 20 -14.67 -3.28 -11.00
CA SER A 20 -13.93 -2.45 -10.07
C SER A 20 -12.80 -1.64 -10.72
N GLN A 21 -12.87 -0.31 -10.61
CA GLN A 21 -11.77 0.58 -10.98
C GLN A 21 -10.59 0.35 -10.02
N GLY A 22 -9.64 -0.51 -10.37
CA GLY A 22 -8.50 -0.86 -9.52
C GLY A 22 -7.16 -0.66 -10.19
N LYS A 23 -6.09 -0.77 -9.41
CA LYS A 23 -4.73 -0.75 -9.94
C LYS A 23 -3.88 -1.86 -9.34
N TRP A 24 -2.84 -2.21 -10.08
CA TRP A 24 -1.84 -3.14 -9.62
C TRP A 24 -0.86 -2.44 -8.69
N VAL A 25 -0.64 -3.04 -7.51
CA VAL A 25 0.33 -2.56 -6.54
C VAL A 25 1.36 -3.64 -6.27
N MET A 26 2.61 -3.24 -6.00
CA MET A 26 3.64 -4.15 -5.55
C MET A 26 3.42 -4.44 -4.06
N THR A 27 3.49 -5.69 -3.66
CA THR A 27 3.42 -6.13 -2.26
C THR A 27 4.81 -6.46 -1.72
N ARG A 28 4.93 -6.57 -0.40
CA ARG A 28 6.16 -7.05 0.26
C ARG A 28 6.54 -8.43 -0.33
N GLY A 29 7.75 -8.53 -0.88
CA GLY A 29 8.21 -9.72 -1.62
C GLY A 29 8.17 -9.60 -3.15
N GLY A 30 7.99 -8.39 -3.71
CA GLY A 30 8.14 -8.14 -5.15
C GLY A 30 6.98 -8.64 -6.03
N VAL A 31 5.97 -9.28 -5.42
CA VAL A 31 4.79 -9.76 -6.14
C VAL A 31 3.85 -8.60 -6.45
N ARG A 32 3.40 -8.52 -7.71
CA ARG A 32 2.41 -7.52 -8.13
C ARG A 32 0.99 -8.10 -7.97
N ARG A 33 0.13 -7.42 -7.22
CA ARG A 33 -1.26 -7.84 -6.96
C ARG A 33 -2.26 -6.76 -7.38
N PHE A 34 -3.40 -7.19 -7.92
CA PHE A 34 -4.48 -6.27 -8.25
C PHE A 34 -5.30 -5.94 -7.00
N ILE A 35 -5.53 -4.65 -6.76
CA ILE A 35 -6.34 -4.13 -5.65
C ILE A 35 -7.35 -3.12 -6.21
N CYS A 36 -8.64 -3.33 -5.94
CA CYS A 36 -9.70 -2.42 -6.35
C CYS A 36 -9.61 -1.05 -5.62
N ALA A 37 -10.21 0.00 -6.19
CA ALA A 37 -10.24 1.32 -5.58
C ALA A 37 -10.81 1.31 -4.16
N HIS A 38 -11.84 0.49 -3.89
CA HIS A 38 -12.42 0.38 -2.55
C HIS A 38 -11.41 -0.07 -1.50
N CYS A 39 -10.71 -1.18 -1.76
CA CYS A 39 -9.68 -1.67 -0.85
C CYS A 39 -8.48 -0.73 -0.81
N MET A 40 -8.18 -0.03 -1.91
CA MET A 40 -7.12 0.96 -1.95
C MET A 40 -7.42 2.19 -1.09
N ALA A 41 -8.65 2.70 -1.15
CA ALA A 41 -9.12 3.82 -0.35
C ALA A 41 -9.07 3.47 1.14
N ARG A 42 -9.53 2.26 1.51
CA ARG A 42 -9.43 1.75 2.89
C ARG A 42 -7.99 1.69 3.38
N ARG A 43 -7.05 1.18 2.55
CA ARG A 43 -5.63 1.15 2.91
C ARG A 43 -5.06 2.55 3.12
N LYS A 44 -5.38 3.50 2.25
CA LYS A 44 -4.96 4.90 2.39
C LYS A 44 -5.51 5.54 3.67
N ALA A 45 -6.76 5.26 4.02
CA ALA A 45 -7.36 5.75 5.26
C ALA A 45 -6.74 5.12 6.52
N GLN A 46 -6.21 3.90 6.41
CA GLN A 46 -5.53 3.19 7.50
C GLN A 46 -4.05 3.52 7.64
N VAL A 47 -3.41 4.13 6.64
CA VAL A 47 -2.06 4.68 6.86
C VAL A 47 -2.28 5.96 7.66
N PRO A 48 -1.93 6.01 8.96
CA PRO A 48 -1.84 7.31 9.61
C PRO A 48 -0.89 8.13 8.75
N VAL A 49 -1.35 9.29 8.30
CA VAL A 49 -0.48 10.29 7.72
C VAL A 49 0.52 10.65 8.82
N LYS A 50 1.63 9.92 8.88
CA LYS A 50 2.86 10.48 9.43
C LYS A 50 3.30 11.46 8.35
N SER A 51 2.64 12.63 8.34
CA SER A 51 3.15 13.83 7.72
C SER A 51 4.61 13.92 8.15
N GLY A 52 5.52 13.67 7.23
CA GLY A 52 6.91 13.93 7.49
C GLY A 52 7.05 15.45 7.57
N ASP A 53 7.32 15.95 8.77
CA ASP A 53 8.34 16.96 9.03
C ASP A 53 8.45 17.14 10.56
N ASP A 54 9.39 16.44 11.18
CA ASP A 54 10.34 17.06 12.11
C ASP A 54 11.40 16.02 12.52
N ALA A 55 12.64 16.40 12.22
CA ALA A 55 13.85 16.04 12.95
C ALA A 55 14.09 14.56 13.27
N GLN A 56 14.87 13.93 12.40
CA GLN A 56 15.85 12.97 12.86
C GLN A 56 16.87 13.68 13.76
N MET A 57 16.66 13.65 15.08
CA MET A 57 17.72 13.88 16.08
C MET A 57 17.72 12.70 17.06
N PRO A 58 18.77 11.87 17.11
CA PRO A 58 18.98 11.07 18.29
C PRO A 58 19.46 12.04 19.39
N LEU A 59 18.53 12.51 20.22
CA LEU A 59 18.91 13.18 21.47
C LEU A 59 19.54 12.11 22.37
N ALA A 60 20.87 12.03 22.29
CA ALA A 60 21.68 11.27 23.22
C ALA A 60 21.40 11.83 24.63
N LYS A 61 21.24 10.88 25.55
CA LYS A 61 20.87 11.09 26.95
C LYS A 61 22.01 11.80 27.71
N PRO A 62 21.73 12.47 28.84
CA PRO A 62 22.71 13.27 29.55
C PRO A 62 23.76 12.37 30.22
N VAL A 63 25.02 12.79 30.20
CA VAL A 63 26.03 12.29 31.14
C VAL A 63 26.39 13.42 32.08
N ASP A 64 26.10 13.17 33.35
CA ASP A 64 26.44 13.92 34.54
C ASP A 64 27.98 13.93 34.71
N GLN A 65 28.57 15.12 34.89
CA GLN A 65 29.87 15.30 35.55
C GLN A 65 29.98 16.70 36.15
#